data_AF-A0A2G7H4X6-F1
#
_entry.id   AF-A0A2G7H4X6-F1
#
_cell.length_a   1.000
_cell.length_b   1.000
_cell.length_c   1.000
_cell.angle_alpha   90.00
_cell.angle_beta   90.00
_cell.angle_gamma   90.00
#
_symmetry.space_group_name_H-M   'P 1'
#
loop_
_entity.id
_entity.type
_entity.pdbx_description
1 polymer ?
#
loop_
_entity_poly.entity_id
_entity_poly.type
_entity_poly.pdbx_seq_one_letter_code
_entity_poly.pdbx_strand_id
1 'polypeptide(L)'
;MTLPPDTDWPADPQAALMAEGDRLARHLTQTLGATLPDQPRLTLLGRSLALNLVNAFVPALEHVSRRAGRPLHATLSLDDRGRPLLITATPDGESGPALSADDLLRDLLFVRGHLHPTVREHLQGGLRGSEHQATRALVACLNSRPVLDAMTRTVQTLMTTHP
;
A
#
# COMPACT_ATOMS: atom_id res chain seq x y z
N MET A 1 -32.39 17.00 27.37
CA MET A 1 -30.93 16.95 27.38
C MET A 1 -30.50 16.27 26.09
N THR A 2 -30.33 17.07 25.04
CA THR A 2 -29.97 16.63 23.70
C THR A 2 -28.47 16.34 23.67
N LEU A 3 -28.10 15.12 23.28
CA LEU A 3 -26.70 14.77 22.98
C LEU A 3 -26.17 15.69 21.87
N PRO A 4 -24.90 16.14 21.93
CA PRO A 4 -24.33 16.92 20.83
C PRO A 4 -24.23 16.06 19.57
N PRO A 5 -24.60 16.59 18.37
CA PRO A 5 -24.20 16.01 17.10
C PRO A 5 -22.71 16.30 16.87
N ASP A 6 -22.07 15.49 16.04
CA ASP A 6 -20.64 15.52 15.70
C ASP A 6 -19.74 14.86 16.73
N THR A 7 -19.99 13.59 16.96
CA THR A 7 -18.85 12.70 17.14
C THR A 7 -18.29 12.43 15.74
N ASP A 8 -17.23 13.15 15.37
CA ASP A 8 -16.29 12.68 14.35
C ASP A 8 -15.77 11.33 14.86
N TRP A 9 -16.42 10.24 14.45
CA TRP A 9 -15.83 8.92 14.57
C TRP A 9 -14.47 9.04 13.88
N PRO A 10 -13.34 8.70 14.55
CA PRO A 10 -12.04 8.79 13.90
C PRO A 10 -12.14 7.99 12.61
N ALA A 11 -12.02 8.68 11.48
CA ALA A 11 -12.19 8.07 10.18
C ALA A 11 -11.21 6.90 10.09
N ASP A 12 -11.75 5.70 9.84
CA ASP A 12 -11.02 4.45 9.96
C ASP A 12 -9.95 4.37 8.86
N PRO A 13 -8.64 4.41 9.20
CA PRO A 13 -7.57 4.33 8.21
C PRO A 13 -7.63 3.04 7.39
N GLN A 14 -8.18 1.96 7.96
CA GLN A 14 -8.36 0.69 7.26
C GLN A 14 -9.46 0.77 6.21
N ALA A 15 -10.58 1.43 6.50
CA ALA A 15 -11.63 1.70 5.52
C ALA A 15 -11.13 2.61 4.40
N ALA A 16 -10.29 3.61 4.72
CA ALA A 16 -9.67 4.46 3.71
C ALA A 16 -8.68 3.68 2.83
N LEU A 17 -7.93 2.72 3.38
CA LEU A 17 -7.09 1.81 2.60
C LEU A 17 -7.89 0.92 1.65
N MET A 18 -9.09 0.48 2.06
CA MET A 18 -9.99 -0.26 1.16
C MET A 18 -10.40 0.60 -0.05
N ALA A 19 -10.70 1.88 0.17
CA ALA A 19 -10.99 2.82 -0.92
C ALA A 19 -9.76 3.07 -1.81
N GLU A 20 -8.56 3.08 -1.25
CA GLU A 20 -7.32 3.12 -2.03
C GLU A 20 -7.12 1.85 -2.85
N GLY A 21 -7.47 0.69 -2.29
CA GLY A 21 -7.56 -0.57 -3.01
C GLY A 21 -8.54 -0.54 -4.19
N ASP A 22 -9.69 0.14 -4.04
CA ASP A 22 -10.66 0.34 -5.12
C ASP A 22 -10.14 1.29 -6.21
N ARG A 23 -9.34 2.30 -5.84
CA ARG A 23 -8.60 3.14 -6.80
C ARG A 23 -7.58 2.31 -7.57
N LEU A 24 -6.77 1.52 -6.87
CA LEU A 24 -5.80 0.62 -7.47
C LEU A 24 -6.48 -0.38 -8.42
N ALA A 25 -7.58 -1.01 -8.01
CA ALA A 25 -8.34 -1.95 -8.83
C ALA A 25 -8.79 -1.32 -10.16
N ARG A 26 -9.30 -0.08 -10.14
CA ARG A 26 -9.68 0.65 -11.35
C ARG A 26 -8.49 0.89 -12.29
N HIS A 27 -7.33 1.20 -11.74
CA HIS A 27 -6.12 1.32 -12.53
C HIS A 27 -5.68 -0.04 -13.10
N LEU A 28 -5.74 -1.10 -12.30
CA LEU A 28 -5.42 -2.47 -12.75
C LEU A 28 -6.31 -2.90 -13.92
N THR A 29 -7.60 -2.56 -13.92
CA THR A 29 -8.53 -2.81 -15.04
C THR A 29 -8.02 -2.26 -16.37
N GLN A 30 -7.34 -1.10 -16.36
CA GLN A 30 -6.82 -0.44 -17.57
C GLN A 30 -5.51 -1.06 -18.05
N THR A 31 -4.77 -1.72 -17.16
CA THR A 31 -3.44 -2.28 -17.44
C THR A 31 -3.41 -3.80 -17.65
N LEU A 32 -4.38 -4.51 -17.08
CA LEU A 32 -4.51 -5.96 -17.21
C LEU A 32 -5.51 -6.28 -18.33
N GLY A 33 -5.31 -7.41 -19.01
CA GLY A 33 -6.24 -7.92 -20.01
C GLY A 33 -7.49 -8.51 -19.36
N ALA A 34 -8.25 -7.66 -18.68
CA ALA A 34 -9.44 -7.99 -17.90
C ALA A 34 -10.72 -7.64 -18.65
N THR A 35 -11.77 -8.42 -18.38
CA THR A 35 -13.11 -8.25 -18.93
C THR A 35 -14.10 -7.84 -17.84
N LEU A 36 -15.34 -7.51 -18.20
CA LEU A 36 -16.37 -7.12 -17.24
C LEU A 36 -16.63 -8.20 -16.14
N PRO A 37 -16.66 -9.51 -16.45
CA PRO A 37 -16.75 -10.55 -15.42
C PRO A 37 -15.59 -10.58 -14.41
N ASP A 38 -14.43 -10.02 -14.76
CA ASP A 38 -13.25 -10.03 -13.89
C ASP A 38 -13.27 -8.90 -12.83
N GLN A 39 -14.23 -7.96 -12.91
CA GLN A 39 -14.27 -6.78 -12.03
C GLN A 39 -14.28 -7.11 -10.53
N PRO A 40 -15.11 -8.05 -10.02
CA PRO A 40 -15.08 -8.41 -8.60
C PRO A 40 -13.70 -8.94 -8.16
N ARG A 41 -13.00 -9.63 -9.06
CA ARG A 41 -11.67 -10.16 -8.80
C ARG A 41 -10.62 -9.06 -8.76
N LEU A 42 -10.69 -8.11 -9.68
CA LEU A 42 -9.84 -6.93 -9.69
C LEU A 42 -10.00 -6.11 -8.41
N THR A 43 -11.23 -5.89 -7.95
CA THR A 43 -11.52 -5.22 -6.68
C THR A 43 -10.86 -5.95 -5.51
N LEU A 44 -10.99 -7.28 -5.46
CA LEU A 44 -10.33 -8.08 -4.43
C LEU A 44 -8.80 -7.93 -4.50
N LEU A 45 -8.20 -8.09 -5.69
CA LEU A 45 -6.76 -7.94 -5.87
C LEU A 45 -6.27 -6.55 -5.43
N GLY A 46 -6.95 -5.49 -5.86
CA GLY A 46 -6.60 -4.11 -5.50
C GLY A 46 -6.64 -3.86 -3.99
N ARG A 47 -7.74 -4.27 -3.33
CA ARG A 47 -7.88 -4.18 -1.87
C ARG A 47 -6.84 -5.01 -1.13
N SER A 48 -6.60 -6.24 -1.56
CA SER A 48 -5.58 -7.10 -0.96
C SER A 48 -4.18 -6.50 -1.12
N LEU A 49 -3.81 -5.96 -2.28
CA LEU A 49 -2.52 -5.31 -2.47
C LEU A 49 -2.36 -4.10 -1.56
N ALA A 50 -3.36 -3.20 -1.53
CA ALA A 50 -3.34 -2.00 -0.68
C ALA A 50 -3.16 -2.37 0.80
N LEU A 51 -3.99 -3.26 1.32
CA LEU A 51 -3.94 -3.67 2.71
C LEU A 51 -2.64 -4.39 3.05
N ASN A 52 -2.18 -5.34 2.24
CA ASN A 52 -1.01 -6.13 2.59
C ASN A 52 0.27 -5.32 2.47
N LEU A 53 0.45 -4.52 1.42
CA LEU A 53 1.67 -3.76 1.22
C LEU A 53 1.81 -2.65 2.26
N VAL A 54 0.75 -1.87 2.51
CA VAL A 54 0.83 -0.77 3.47
C VAL A 54 1.01 -1.30 4.89
N ASN A 55 0.25 -2.32 5.30
CA ASN A 55 0.39 -2.88 6.65
C ASN A 55 1.69 -3.65 6.87
N ALA A 56 2.29 -4.23 5.82
CA ALA A 56 3.62 -4.84 5.92
C ALA A 56 4.75 -3.80 5.93
N PHE A 57 4.54 -2.65 5.27
CA PHE A 57 5.55 -1.60 5.17
C PHE A 57 5.90 -0.99 6.52
N VAL A 58 4.89 -0.69 7.35
CA VAL A 58 5.07 -0.10 8.69
C VAL A 58 6.09 -0.89 9.54
N PRO A 59 5.87 -2.17 9.88
CA PRO A 59 6.81 -2.92 10.71
C PRO A 59 8.15 -3.16 9.99
N ALA A 60 8.16 -3.26 8.66
CA ALA A 60 9.40 -3.41 7.90
C ALA A 60 10.30 -2.17 8.02
N LEU A 61 9.72 -0.97 7.87
CA LEU A 61 10.41 0.29 8.04
C LEU A 61 10.99 0.41 9.45
N GLU A 62 10.20 0.17 10.49
CA GLU A 62 10.65 0.27 11.88
C GLU A 62 11.77 -0.74 12.19
N HIS A 63 11.65 -1.97 11.70
CA HIS A 63 12.66 -3.00 11.92
C HIS A 63 13.99 -2.65 11.22
N VAL A 64 13.93 -2.29 9.93
CA VAL A 64 15.12 -2.00 9.11
C VAL A 64 15.82 -0.74 9.61
N SER A 65 15.06 0.33 9.87
CA SER A 65 15.58 1.62 10.35
C SER A 65 16.31 1.47 11.68
N ARG A 66 15.73 0.71 12.63
CA ARG A 66 16.38 0.37 13.91
C ARG A 66 17.67 -0.41 13.71
N ARG A 67 17.67 -1.43 12.85
CA ARG A 67 18.87 -2.24 12.58
C ARG A 67 19.99 -1.43 11.93
N ALA A 68 19.65 -0.40 11.18
CA ALA A 68 20.60 0.50 10.54
C ALA A 68 21.06 1.67 11.43
N GLY A 69 20.66 1.72 12.71
CA GLY A 69 21.08 2.76 13.66
C GLY A 69 20.40 4.12 13.46
N ARG A 70 19.35 4.20 12.63
CA ARG A 70 18.54 5.41 12.40
C ARG A 70 17.07 5.07 12.62
N PRO A 71 16.65 4.77 13.86
CA PRO A 71 15.30 4.28 14.15
C PRO A 71 14.24 5.28 13.67
N LEU A 72 13.21 4.76 13.02
CA LEU A 72 12.01 5.49 12.66
C LEU A 72 10.79 4.78 13.23
N HIS A 73 9.78 5.57 13.58
CA HIS A 73 8.43 5.13 13.88
C HIS A 73 7.51 5.51 12.73
N ALA A 74 6.54 4.66 12.44
CA ALA A 74 5.60 4.91 11.37
C ALA A 74 4.16 4.67 11.82
N THR A 75 3.27 5.58 11.47
CA THR A 75 1.85 5.49 11.83
C THR A 75 1.00 5.80 10.62
N LEU A 76 0.00 4.96 10.38
CA LEU A 76 -1.00 5.21 9.35
C LEU A 76 -2.07 6.14 9.92
N SER A 77 -2.25 7.27 9.25
CA SER A 77 -3.27 8.28 9.55
C SER A 77 -4.03 8.62 8.27
N LEU A 78 -4.86 9.67 8.34
CA LEU A 78 -5.55 10.24 7.20
C LEU A 78 -5.08 11.69 6.96
N ASP A 79 -5.03 12.10 5.69
CA ASP A 79 -4.88 13.50 5.31
C ASP A 79 -6.22 14.27 5.49
N ASP A 80 -6.20 15.59 5.29
CA ASP A 80 -7.39 16.47 5.37
C ASP A 80 -8.50 16.10 4.37
N ARG A 81 -8.19 15.22 3.39
CA ARG A 81 -9.13 14.71 2.39
C ARG A 81 -9.57 13.28 2.69
N GLY A 82 -9.24 12.75 3.87
CA GLY A 82 -9.56 11.39 4.29
C GLY A 82 -8.78 10.31 3.53
N ARG A 83 -7.63 10.62 2.93
CA ARG A 83 -6.80 9.64 2.23
C ARG A 83 -5.73 9.06 3.15
N PRO A 84 -5.41 7.76 3.03
CA PRO A 84 -4.41 7.14 3.89
C PRO A 84 -3.02 7.76 3.68
N LEU A 85 -2.41 8.16 4.79
CA LEU A 85 -1.14 8.84 4.86
C LEU A 85 -0.25 8.13 5.89
N LEU A 86 0.93 7.72 5.47
CA LEU A 86 1.95 7.20 6.36
C LEU A 86 2.79 8.38 6.89
N ILE A 87 2.69 8.60 8.20
CA ILE A 87 3.50 9.58 8.91
C ILE A 87 4.69 8.85 9.51
N THR A 88 5.88 9.43 9.35
CA THR A 88 7.11 8.88 9.93
C THR A 88 7.71 9.88 10.91
N ALA A 89 8.25 9.38 12.01
CA ALA A 89 8.89 10.21 13.03
C ALA A 89 10.14 9.55 13.62
N THR A 90 11.10 10.35 14.06
CA THR A 90 12.24 9.88 14.87
C THR A 90 11.77 9.56 16.30
N PRO A 91 12.58 8.85 17.13
CA PRO A 91 12.23 8.58 18.52
C PRO A 91 12.07 9.85 19.37
N ASP A 92 12.71 10.94 18.97
CA ASP A 92 12.62 12.25 19.64
C ASP A 92 11.36 13.03 19.25
N GLY A 93 10.53 12.46 18.36
CA GLY A 93 9.26 13.04 17.92
C GLY A 93 9.37 13.97 16.72
N GLU A 94 10.55 14.08 16.10
CA GLU A 94 10.71 14.87 14.88
C GLU A 94 10.00 14.17 13.72
N SER A 95 9.00 14.83 13.16
CA SER A 95 8.24 14.30 12.03
C SER A 95 9.01 14.49 10.73
N GLY A 96 9.13 13.43 9.95
CA GLY A 96 9.69 13.49 8.61
C GLY A 96 8.62 13.63 7.53
N PRO A 97 8.99 13.42 6.26
CA PRO A 97 8.04 13.53 5.17
C PRO A 97 6.92 12.50 5.32
N ALA A 98 5.70 12.94 5.03
CA ALA A 98 4.55 12.07 4.96
C ALA A 98 4.50 11.40 3.58
N LEU A 99 4.15 10.11 3.54
CA LEU A 99 4.05 9.31 2.33
C LEU A 99 2.61 8.85 2.12
N SER A 100 1.96 9.27 1.03
CA SER A 100 0.59 8.81 0.76
C SER A 100 0.58 7.31 0.42
N ALA A 101 -0.51 6.62 0.74
CA ALA A 101 -0.63 5.20 0.36
C ALA A 101 -0.67 5.00 -1.16
N ASP A 102 -1.21 5.96 -1.94
CA ASP A 102 -1.16 5.92 -3.41
C ASP A 102 0.29 5.97 -3.90
N ASP A 103 1.09 6.90 -3.38
CA ASP A 103 2.51 7.03 -3.75
C ASP A 103 3.30 5.78 -3.35
N LEU A 104 3.08 5.25 -2.14
CA LEU A 104 3.70 4.00 -1.72
C LEU A 104 3.34 2.85 -2.65
N LEU A 105 2.06 2.67 -3.00
CA LEU A 105 1.63 1.60 -3.90
C LEU A 105 2.20 1.78 -5.32
N ARG A 106 2.31 3.02 -5.79
CA ARG A 106 2.95 3.35 -7.07
C ARG A 106 4.42 2.97 -7.06
N ASP A 107 5.16 3.38 -6.04
CA ASP A 107 6.59 3.11 -5.90
C ASP A 107 6.88 1.61 -5.80
N LEU A 108 5.99 0.84 -5.17
CA LEU A 108 6.15 -0.60 -4.97
C LEU A 108 5.78 -1.43 -6.20
N LEU A 109 4.74 -1.03 -6.94
CA LEU A 109 4.14 -1.86 -8.00
C LEU A 109 4.49 -1.41 -9.42
N PHE A 110 4.89 -0.15 -9.59
CA PHE A 110 5.07 0.47 -10.91
C PHE A 110 6.52 0.90 -11.14
N VAL A 111 6.92 0.87 -12.41
CA VAL A 111 8.16 1.43 -12.92
C VAL A 111 7.81 2.34 -14.09
N ARG A 112 8.21 3.60 -14.01
CA ARG A 112 7.98 4.61 -15.06
C ARG A 112 6.50 4.69 -15.48
N GLY A 113 5.59 4.64 -14.51
CA GLY A 113 4.14 4.74 -14.73
C GLY A 113 3.46 3.46 -15.24
N HIS A 114 4.19 2.36 -15.40
CA HIS A 114 3.63 1.07 -15.83
C HIS A 114 3.83 0.02 -14.74
N LEU A 115 2.87 -0.91 -14.60
CA LEU A 115 3.06 -2.06 -13.71
C LEU A 115 4.36 -2.77 -14.06
N HIS A 116 5.15 -3.09 -13.04
CA HIS A 116 6.36 -3.88 -13.25
C HIS A 116 6.00 -5.20 -13.96
N PRO A 117 6.75 -5.65 -14.98
CA PRO A 117 6.38 -6.82 -15.78
C PRO A 117 6.06 -8.08 -14.97
N THR A 118 6.86 -8.39 -13.95
CA THR A 118 6.64 -9.51 -13.01
C THR A 118 5.37 -9.35 -12.17
N VAL A 119 5.11 -8.15 -11.66
CA VAL A 119 3.87 -7.84 -10.91
C VAL A 119 2.68 -8.05 -11.83
N ARG A 120 2.73 -7.49 -13.04
CA ARG A 120 1.70 -7.65 -14.07
C ARG A 120 1.44 -9.11 -14.38
N GLU A 121 2.48 -9.92 -14.57
CA GLU A 121 2.37 -11.35 -14.85
C GLU A 121 1.66 -12.10 -13.72
N HIS A 122 2.07 -11.90 -12.46
CA HIS A 122 1.42 -12.51 -11.31
C HIS A 122 -0.05 -12.11 -11.22
N LEU A 123 -0.36 -10.81 -11.30
CA LEU A 123 -1.73 -10.32 -11.20
C LEU A 123 -2.59 -10.81 -12.36
N GLN A 124 -2.07 -10.84 -13.59
CA GLN A 124 -2.77 -11.39 -14.75
C GLN A 124 -3.08 -12.89 -14.58
N GLY A 125 -2.14 -13.64 -13.99
CA GLY A 125 -2.33 -15.05 -13.66
C GLY A 125 -3.35 -15.29 -12.53
N GLY A 126 -3.56 -14.30 -11.65
CA GLY A 126 -4.55 -14.32 -10.58
C GLY A 126 -5.97 -13.93 -11.01
N LEU A 127 -6.12 -13.24 -12.15
CA LEU A 127 -7.43 -12.91 -12.71
C LEU A 127 -8.16 -14.14 -13.25
N ARG A 128 -7.42 -15.08 -13.82
CA ARG A 128 -7.97 -16.29 -14.45
C ARG A 128 -7.80 -17.47 -13.52
N GLY A 129 -8.89 -18.20 -13.24
CA GLY A 129 -8.85 -19.45 -12.48
C GLY A 129 -9.55 -19.39 -11.13
N SER A 130 -9.16 -20.30 -10.23
CA SER A 130 -9.80 -20.49 -8.93
C SER A 130 -9.37 -19.44 -7.91
N GLU A 131 -10.09 -19.35 -6.80
CA GLU A 131 -9.72 -18.49 -5.67
C GLU A 131 -8.33 -18.82 -5.12
N HIS A 132 -7.99 -20.11 -5.03
CA HIS A 132 -6.64 -20.54 -4.63
C HIS A 132 -5.56 -20.02 -5.57
N GLN A 133 -5.84 -19.97 -6.88
CA GLN A 133 -4.91 -19.40 -7.85
C GLN A 133 -4.74 -17.89 -7.66
N ALA A 134 -5.83 -17.16 -7.40
CA ALA A 134 -5.78 -15.73 -7.09
C ALA A 134 -4.93 -15.46 -5.82
N THR A 135 -5.13 -16.24 -4.76
CA THR A 135 -4.34 -16.12 -3.53
C THR A 135 -2.86 -16.40 -3.78
N ARG A 136 -2.51 -17.46 -4.52
CA ARG A 136 -1.11 -17.74 -4.87
C ARG A 136 -0.49 -16.64 -5.73
N ALA A 137 -1.24 -16.09 -6.69
CA ALA A 137 -0.80 -14.98 -7.50
C ALA A 137 -0.52 -13.72 -6.66
N LEU A 138 -1.40 -13.40 -5.69
CA LEU A 138 -1.16 -12.32 -4.74
C LEU A 138 0.10 -12.55 -3.91
N VAL A 139 0.25 -13.73 -3.32
CA VAL A 139 1.44 -14.06 -2.52
C VAL A 139 2.71 -13.99 -3.36
N ALA A 140 2.69 -14.50 -4.59
CA ALA A 140 3.82 -14.41 -5.52
C ALA A 140 4.15 -12.95 -5.89
N CYS A 141 3.12 -12.13 -6.12
CA CYS A 141 3.28 -10.70 -6.37
C CYS A 141 3.95 -9.98 -5.20
N LEU A 142 3.42 -10.16 -3.98
CA LEU A 142 3.92 -9.53 -2.76
C LEU A 142 5.37 -9.93 -2.44
N ASN A 143 5.72 -11.19 -2.71
CA ASN A 143 7.08 -11.70 -2.50
C ASN A 143 7.99 -11.57 -3.72
N SER A 144 7.52 -10.94 -4.79
CA SER A 144 8.32 -10.80 -6.00
C SER A 144 9.51 -9.87 -5.74
N ARG A 145 10.68 -10.23 -6.27
CA ARG A 145 11.91 -9.44 -6.13
C ARG A 145 11.72 -7.95 -6.46
N PRO A 146 10.99 -7.56 -7.51
CA PRO A 146 10.76 -6.14 -7.80
C PRO A 146 10.06 -5.38 -6.67
N VAL A 147 9.07 -5.99 -6.02
CA VAL A 147 8.33 -5.39 -4.90
C VAL A 147 9.22 -5.30 -3.66
N LEU A 148 9.98 -6.35 -3.34
CA LEU A 148 10.90 -6.34 -2.20
C LEU A 148 12.06 -5.35 -2.38
N ASP A 149 12.62 -5.27 -3.60
CA ASP A 149 13.66 -4.31 -3.94
C ASP A 149 13.11 -2.87 -3.90
N ALA A 150 11.87 -2.65 -4.36
CA ALA A 150 11.19 -1.36 -4.24
C ALA A 150 10.95 -0.98 -2.78
N MET A 151 10.45 -1.90 -1.96
CA MET A 151 10.25 -1.68 -0.53
C MET A 151 11.56 -1.29 0.16
N THR A 152 12.65 -1.99 -0.16
CA THR A 152 13.98 -1.67 0.35
C THR A 152 14.42 -0.26 -0.03
N ARG A 153 14.23 0.13 -1.29
CA ARG A 153 14.56 1.50 -1.75
C ARG A 153 13.72 2.55 -1.04
N THR A 154 12.40 2.34 -0.92
CA THR A 154 11.51 3.31 -0.25
C THR A 154 11.89 3.48 1.22
N VAL A 155 12.21 2.39 1.93
CA VAL A 155 12.73 2.47 3.31
C VAL A 155 14.04 3.25 3.38
N GLN A 156 14.99 2.96 2.50
CA GLN A 156 16.27 3.67 2.45
C GLN A 156 16.08 5.16 2.18
N THR A 157 15.21 5.52 1.23
CA THR A 157 14.87 6.91 0.94
C THR A 157 14.36 7.59 2.21
N LEU A 158 13.33 7.04 2.87
CA LEU A 158 12.78 7.62 4.09
C LEU A 158 13.85 7.84 5.16
N MET A 159 14.72 6.85 5.40
CA MET A 159 15.81 7.01 6.36
C MET A 159 16.84 8.10 6.02
N THR A 160 16.95 8.50 4.75
CA THR A 160 17.83 9.61 4.33
C THR A 160 17.15 10.96 4.38
N THR A 161 15.82 11.00 4.34
CA THR A 161 15.03 12.24 4.37
C THR A 161 14.75 12.75 5.77
N HIS A 162 14.91 11.91 6.80
CA HIS A 162 14.92 12.35 8.19
C HIS A 162 16.32 12.93 8.54
N PRO A 163 16.38 14.15 9.11
CA PRO A 163 17.63 14.80 9.50
C PRO A 163 18.42 13.99 10.54
#